data_AF-A0A9X8D947-F1
#
_entry.id   AF-A0A9X8D947-F1
#
_cell.length_a   1.000
_cell.length_b   1.000
_cell.length_c   1.000
_cell.angle_alpha   90.00
_cell.angle_beta   90.00
_cell.angle_gamma   90.00
#
_symmetry.space_group_name_H-M   'P 1'
#
loop_
_entity.id
_entity.type
_entity.pdbx_description
1 polymer ?
#
loop_
_entity_poly.entity_id
_entity_poly.type
_entity_poly.pdbx_seq_one_letter_code
_entity_poly.pdbx_strand_id
1 'polypeptide(L)'
;MSVKALRSTFGPNCHWCGLPMDFDEPHGRPESATIEHLLDATMGGMRQPKHRRLAHAVCNHTRNQLRLKAEREFEEWLATRRASAGKP
;
A
#
# COMPACT_ATOMS: atom_id res chain seq x y z
N MET A 1 2.62 -14.37 -6.92
CA MET A 1 3.56 -13.86 -7.94
C MET A 1 4.82 -13.43 -7.21
N SER A 2 6.00 -13.80 -7.70
CA SER A 2 7.29 -13.39 -7.13
C SER A 2 7.67 -11.96 -7.58
N VAL A 3 8.64 -11.35 -6.90
CA VAL A 3 9.21 -10.05 -7.30
C VAL A 3 9.74 -10.10 -8.74
N LYS A 4 10.44 -11.19 -9.12
CA LYS A 4 10.94 -11.41 -10.49
C LYS A 4 9.82 -11.36 -11.54
N ALA A 5 8.70 -12.05 -11.29
CA ALA A 5 7.56 -12.09 -12.21
C ALA A 5 6.84 -10.73 -12.33
N LEU A 6 6.78 -9.97 -11.24
CA LEU A 6 6.21 -8.62 -11.29
C LEU A 6 7.13 -7.64 -12.01
N ARG A 7 8.45 -7.75 -11.84
CA ARG A 7 9.45 -6.91 -12.52
C ARG A 7 9.39 -7.10 -14.03
N SER A 8 9.24 -8.33 -14.52
CA SER A 8 9.11 -8.58 -15.96
C SER A 8 7.85 -7.96 -16.58
N THR A 9 6.79 -7.78 -15.79
CA THR A 9 5.50 -7.26 -16.28
C THR A 9 5.41 -5.74 -16.15
N PHE A 10 5.89 -5.18 -15.05
CA PHE A 10 5.68 -3.77 -14.69
C PHE A 10 6.97 -2.93 -14.73
N GLY A 11 8.12 -3.55 -14.96
CA GLY A 11 9.42 -2.89 -15.01
C GLY A 11 10.06 -2.70 -13.64
N PRO A 12 11.21 -1.99 -13.60
CA PRO A 12 12.04 -1.85 -12.42
C PRO A 12 11.69 -0.64 -11.54
N ASN A 13 10.73 0.19 -11.94
CA ASN A 13 10.40 1.43 -11.26
C ASN A 13 9.30 1.23 -10.22
N CYS A 14 9.43 1.91 -9.10
CA CYS A 14 8.46 1.90 -8.02
C CYS A 14 7.13 2.45 -8.48
N HIS A 15 6.05 1.75 -8.15
CA HIS A 15 4.69 2.16 -8.52
C HIS A 15 4.28 3.51 -7.92
N TRP A 16 4.80 3.86 -6.73
CA TRP A 16 4.41 5.08 -6.02
C TRP A 16 5.17 6.32 -6.46
N CYS A 17 6.51 6.24 -6.50
CA CYS A 17 7.35 7.41 -6.76
C CYS A 17 7.95 7.43 -8.18
N GLY A 18 7.85 6.33 -8.93
CA GLY A 18 8.40 6.22 -10.29
C GLY A 18 9.91 6.03 -10.37
N LEU A 19 10.64 6.02 -9.25
CA LEU A 19 12.09 5.86 -9.21
C LEU A 19 12.52 4.37 -9.29
N PRO A 20 13.74 4.06 -9.77
CA PRO A 20 14.24 2.69 -9.81
C PRO A 20 14.30 2.03 -8.42
N MET A 21 13.94 0.75 -8.35
CA MET A 21 14.05 -0.06 -7.13
C MET A 21 15.33 -0.89 -7.12
N ASP A 22 15.81 -1.20 -5.91
CA ASP A 22 16.86 -2.18 -5.66
C ASP A 22 16.28 -3.60 -5.63
N PHE A 23 16.86 -4.49 -6.42
CA PHE A 23 16.45 -5.90 -6.52
C PHE A 23 17.48 -6.87 -5.94
N ASP A 24 18.61 -6.35 -5.46
CA ASP A 24 19.73 -7.16 -5.00
C ASP A 24 19.50 -7.64 -3.56
N GLU A 25 20.29 -8.63 -3.16
CA GLU A 25 20.32 -9.12 -1.78
C GLU A 25 21.33 -8.34 -0.93
N PRO A 26 21.11 -8.19 0.39
CA PRO A 26 19.93 -8.60 1.15
C PRO A 26 18.73 -7.68 0.89
N HIS A 27 17.56 -8.29 0.79
CA HIS A 27 16.29 -7.58 0.79
C HIS A 27 16.01 -6.92 2.15
N GLY A 28 15.24 -5.84 2.14
CA GLY A 28 14.80 -5.14 3.36
C GLY A 28 15.40 -3.76 3.57
N ARG A 29 16.18 -3.26 2.60
CA ARG A 29 16.62 -1.86 2.57
C ARG A 29 15.44 -0.97 2.19
N PRO A 30 15.46 0.33 2.54
CA PRO A 30 14.43 1.28 2.14
C PRO A 30 14.13 1.24 0.63
N GLU A 31 15.17 1.14 -0.20
CA GLU A 31 15.09 1.10 -1.65
C GLU A 31 14.80 -0.31 -2.22
N SER A 32 14.68 -1.35 -1.39
CA SER A 32 14.40 -2.70 -1.88
C SER A 32 12.99 -2.79 -2.49
N ALA A 33 12.88 -3.52 -3.61
CA ALA A 33 11.61 -3.85 -4.22
C ALA A 33 10.80 -4.80 -3.32
N THR A 34 9.58 -4.40 -2.99
CA THR A 34 8.61 -5.18 -2.23
C THR A 34 7.29 -5.29 -2.98
N ILE A 35 6.53 -6.36 -2.72
CA ILE A 35 5.22 -6.57 -3.35
C ILE A 35 4.19 -5.70 -2.64
N GLU A 36 3.50 -4.86 -3.41
CA GLU A 36 2.42 -4.02 -2.95
C GLU A 36 1.05 -4.54 -3.40
N HIS A 37 0.05 -4.40 -2.53
CA HIS A 37 -1.35 -4.72 -2.83
C HIS A 37 -2.16 -3.42 -2.95
N LEU A 38 -2.68 -3.15 -4.14
CA LEU A 38 -3.37 -1.87 -4.40
C LEU A 38 -4.75 -1.76 -3.75
N LEU A 39 -5.39 -2.89 -3.45
CA LEU A 39 -6.72 -2.96 -2.86
C LEU A 39 -6.67 -3.72 -1.55
N ASP A 40 -7.44 -3.22 -0.57
CA ASP A 40 -7.55 -3.82 0.76
C ASP A 40 -8.19 -5.21 0.73
N ALA A 41 -7.88 -5.99 1.76
CA ALA A 41 -8.34 -7.37 1.89
C ALA A 41 -9.86 -7.51 1.90
N THR A 42 -10.54 -6.54 2.49
CA THR A 42 -12.00 -6.51 2.70
C THR A 42 -12.78 -6.39 1.40
N MET A 43 -12.17 -5.87 0.33
CA MET A 43 -12.79 -5.70 -0.99
C MET A 43 -12.57 -6.92 -1.92
N GLY A 44 -12.13 -8.06 -1.38
CA GLY A 44 -11.79 -9.25 -2.17
C GLY A 44 -10.56 -9.09 -3.09
N GLY A 45 -9.88 -7.94 -3.01
CA GLY A 45 -8.80 -7.54 -3.90
C GLY A 45 -7.45 -8.20 -3.60
N MET A 46 -7.25 -8.71 -2.37
CA MET A 46 -5.93 -9.15 -1.85
C MET A 46 -5.27 -10.26 -2.66
N ARG A 47 -6.08 -11.11 -3.33
CA ARG A 47 -5.58 -12.35 -3.94
C ARG A 47 -5.40 -12.25 -5.45
N GLN A 48 -5.99 -11.26 -6.11
CA GLN A 48 -5.94 -11.19 -7.57
C GLN A 48 -4.58 -10.64 -8.06
N PRO A 49 -3.87 -11.34 -8.95
CA PRO A 49 -2.57 -10.89 -9.48
C PRO A 49 -2.60 -9.47 -10.09
N LYS A 50 -3.73 -9.07 -10.70
CA LYS A 50 -3.91 -7.74 -11.30
C LYS A 50 -3.82 -6.58 -10.30
N HIS A 51 -4.05 -6.83 -9.01
CA HIS A 51 -3.97 -5.82 -7.93
C HIS A 51 -2.60 -5.80 -7.22
N ARG A 52 -1.59 -6.49 -7.77
CA ARG A 52 -0.22 -6.47 -7.23
C ARG A 52 0.67 -5.56 -8.05
N ARG A 53 1.55 -4.82 -7.38
CA ARG A 53 2.61 -4.01 -7.99
C ARG A 53 3.92 -4.20 -7.22
N LEU A 54 4.99 -3.60 -7.74
CA LEU A 54 6.24 -3.44 -7.02
C LEU A 54 6.38 -2.01 -6.55
N ALA A 55 6.91 -1.83 -5.36
CA ALA A 55 7.27 -0.54 -4.82
C ALA A 55 8.41 -0.68 -3.81
N HIS A 56 9.11 0.43 -3.54
CA HIS A 56 10.11 0.48 -2.49
C HIS A 56 9.52 0.08 -1.14
N ALA A 57 10.32 -0.57 -0.31
CA ALA A 57 9.95 -0.90 1.07
C ALA A 57 9.53 0.36 1.85
N VAL A 58 10.28 1.46 1.70
CA VAL A 58 9.96 2.74 2.35
C VAL A 58 8.66 3.34 1.83
N CYS A 59 8.45 3.38 0.51
CA CYS A 59 7.22 3.93 -0.06
C CYS A 59 5.99 3.14 0.39
N ASN A 60 6.07 1.81 0.39
CA ASN A 60 4.96 0.96 0.86
C ASN A 60 4.69 1.18 2.35
N HIS A 61 5.74 1.20 3.18
CA HIS A 61 5.59 1.46 4.61
C HIS A 61 4.94 2.83 4.88
N THR A 62 5.47 3.90 4.27
CA THR A 62 4.97 5.26 4.43
C THR A 62 3.52 5.38 3.96
N ARG A 63 3.18 4.83 2.79
CA ARG A 63 1.80 4.81 2.29
C ARG A 63 0.86 4.14 3.29
N ASN A 64 1.24 2.98 3.83
CA ASN A 64 0.42 2.26 4.78
C ASN A 64 0.21 3.05 6.08
N GLN A 65 1.24 3.73 6.59
CA GLN A 65 1.10 4.60 7.76
C GLN A 65 0.14 5.78 7.50
N LEU A 66 0.24 6.40 6.32
CA LEU A 66 -0.68 7.48 5.92
C LEU A 66 -2.12 6.99 5.80
N ARG A 67 -2.33 5.81 5.21
CA ARG A 67 -3.67 5.17 5.12
C ARG A 67 -4.26 4.93 6.51
N LEU A 68 -3.51 4.28 7.40
CA LEU A 68 -3.96 3.99 8.76
C LEU A 68 -4.27 5.25 9.56
N LYS A 69 -3.51 6.35 9.33
CA LYS A 69 -3.81 7.64 9.93
C LYS A 69 -5.14 8.20 9.42
N ALA A 70 -5.36 8.22 8.11
CA ALA A 70 -6.60 8.71 7.51
C ALA A 70 -7.82 7.88 7.94
N GLU A 71 -7.67 6.57 8.12
CA GLU A 71 -8.73 5.69 8.62
C GLU A 71 -9.16 6.07 10.04
N ARG A 72 -8.19 6.29 10.95
CA ARG A 72 -8.50 6.75 12.32
C ARG A 72 -9.20 8.10 12.33
N GLU A 73 -8.71 9.06 11.55
CA GLU A 73 -9.34 10.39 11.43
C GLU A 73 -10.79 10.29 10.91
N PHE A 74 -11.05 9.38 9.97
CA PHE A 74 -12.38 9.16 9.45
C PHE A 74 -13.32 8.49 10.47
N GLU A 75 -12.83 7.52 11.23
CA GLU A 75 -13.58 6.88 12.32
C GLU A 75 -13.97 7.88 13.42
N GLU A 76 -13.04 8.74 13.82
CA GLU A 76 -13.29 9.83 14.76
C GLU A 76 -14.37 10.78 14.23
N TRP A 77 -14.27 11.21 12.97
CA TRP A 77 -15.28 12.05 12.34
C TRP A 77 -16.66 11.39 12.31
N LEU A 78 -16.74 10.09 12.00
CA LEU A 78 -18.01 9.34 12.03
C LEU A 78 -18.59 9.28 13.44
N ALA A 79 -17.75 9.10 14.47
CA ALA A 79 -18.19 9.09 15.87
C ALA A 79 -18.78 10.45 16.27
N THR A 80 -18.11 11.55 15.93
CA THR A 80 -18.63 12.91 16.14
C THR A 80 -19.98 13.10 15.44
N ARG A 81 -20.08 12.72 14.16
CA ARG A 81 -21.32 12.85 13.38
C ARG A 81 -22.49 12.09 14.01
N ARG A 82 -22.26 10.87 14.48
CA ARG A 82 -23.28 10.04 15.16
C ARG A 82 -23.72 10.67 16.48
N ALA A 83 -22.79 11.20 17.27
CA ALA A 83 -23.09 11.88 18.52
C ALA A 83 -23.92 13.15 18.30
N SER A 84 -23.63 13.92 17.24
CA SER A 84 -24.41 15.11 16.89
C SER A 84 -25.82 14.78 16.37
N ALA A 85 -26.01 13.65 15.70
CA ALA A 85 -27.32 13.22 15.19
C ALA A 85 -28.24 12.66 16.29
N GLY A 86 -27.70 12.24 17.44
CA GLY A 86 -28.46 11.71 18.57
C GLY A 86 -28.84 12.75 19.63
N LYS A 87 -28.57 14.04 19.40
CA LYS A 87 -28.98 15.13 20.28
C LYS A 87 -30.35 15.65 19.81
N PRO A 88 -31.41 15.60 20.64
CA PRO A 88 -32.71 16.19 20.29
C PRO A 88 -32.62 17.70 20.07
#